data_AF-A0AAD9A569-F1
#
_entry.id   AF-A0AAD9A569-F1
#
_cell.length_a   1.000
_cell.length_b   1.000
_cell.length_c   1.000
_cell.angle_alpha   90.00
_cell.angle_beta   90.00
_cell.angle_gamma   90.00
#
_symmetry.space_group_name_H-M   'P 1'
#
loop_
_entity.id
_entity.type
_entity.pdbx_description
1 polymer ?
#
loop_
_entity_poly.entity_id
_entity_poly.type
_entity_poly.pdbx_seq_one_letter_code
_entity_poly.pdbx_strand_id
1 'polypeptide(L)'
;MRRAANAADMLKAIREAADIGVHVLAPEVETLFGAVMGSRSAFVDISRGGLFLDLGGGSVQMTWVDTRLPDYEIAAALAGESMPFGAARLIRILEGQTAEVQAQEKQKLNASMQGAFAKLCDKFPALAQAKQEWAAAGGAVNGTVPGGIDAYLCGGGFRGYGCMLQHNDPIQPYPIPSVGTYTVTGEFFKQTEKMRRVNREHEGKIYGMSKRRRQQFPAIIEVVEAFIRTVPHLRTVTFCGGSNRDGALLMKLPKSVRESNPLEALAGFALQSYSGEEDGELAVAGAVLRTLYGAVPKNVDISRTPTVFSLGLGPLFAKQIWIHQGEDDDANASYALHETVTRDPSAPGLTHLARAVLGLTVCARWGSNLGPIDAQLYGNLKGLVAEAKLESVFWAEYLGAVAAVIVDLVPAWPKNVDELESTLRFAAKESIDPDKKRARIDLVVHVAPGAAVGIDPQDVLARLANVGKKRKDGTKPEKRVTVRIQEMQK
;
A
#
# COMPACT_ATOMS: atom_id res chain seq x y z
N MET A 1 26.46 17.92 -12.36
CA MET A 1 26.14 18.29 -13.76
C MET A 1 25.45 19.64 -13.86
N ARG A 2 24.17 19.83 -13.45
CA ARG A 2 23.43 21.10 -13.65
C ARG A 2 24.15 22.40 -13.21
N ARG A 3 24.97 22.34 -12.16
CA ARG A 3 25.69 23.50 -11.59
C ARG A 3 27.21 23.45 -11.75
N ALA A 4 27.74 22.42 -12.39
CA ALA A 4 29.19 22.23 -12.48
C ALA A 4 29.75 23.10 -13.62
N ALA A 5 30.77 23.91 -13.34
CA ALA A 5 31.40 24.76 -14.35
C ALA A 5 32.02 23.95 -15.50
N ASN A 6 32.53 22.76 -15.21
CA ASN A 6 33.11 21.82 -16.17
C ASN A 6 32.10 20.78 -16.69
N ALA A 7 30.79 21.06 -16.65
CA ALA A 7 29.78 20.10 -17.07
C ALA A 7 29.92 19.71 -18.54
N ALA A 8 30.25 20.64 -19.44
CA ALA A 8 30.41 20.38 -20.86
C ALA A 8 31.53 19.36 -21.13
N ASP A 9 32.70 19.55 -20.50
CA ASP A 9 33.85 18.65 -20.64
C ASP A 9 33.51 17.25 -20.16
N MET A 10 32.81 17.13 -19.04
CA MET A 10 32.40 15.84 -18.49
C MET A 10 31.36 15.13 -19.38
N LEU A 11 30.39 15.86 -19.95
CA LEU A 11 29.42 15.28 -20.89
C LEU A 11 30.10 14.81 -22.19
N LYS A 12 31.04 15.61 -22.70
CA LYS A 12 31.84 15.26 -23.87
C LYS A 12 32.66 13.99 -23.61
N ALA A 13 33.36 13.93 -22.48
CA ALA A 13 34.14 12.76 -22.10
C ALA A 13 33.29 11.48 -21.98
N ILE A 14 32.07 11.57 -21.41
CA ILE A 14 31.14 10.42 -21.35
C ILE A 14 30.74 9.97 -22.77
N ARG A 15 30.41 10.92 -23.65
CA ARG A 15 30.02 10.62 -25.02
C ARG A 15 31.17 9.95 -25.79
N GLU A 16 32.39 10.48 -25.67
CA GLU A 16 33.58 9.93 -26.33
C GLU A 16 33.94 8.53 -25.82
N ALA A 17 33.78 8.29 -24.52
CA ALA A 17 34.15 7.01 -23.92
C ALA A 17 33.10 5.90 -24.10
N ALA A 18 31.81 6.24 -24.16
CA ALA A 18 30.72 5.26 -24.10
C ALA A 18 29.69 5.35 -25.23
N ASP A 19 29.79 6.36 -26.12
CA ASP A 19 28.80 6.68 -27.16
C ASP A 19 27.35 6.83 -26.63
N ILE A 20 27.21 7.24 -25.36
CA ILE A 20 25.92 7.47 -24.71
C ILE A 20 25.64 8.98 -24.63
N GLY A 21 24.45 9.39 -25.08
CA GLY A 21 23.94 10.74 -24.88
C GLY A 21 23.47 10.94 -23.43
N VAL A 22 23.93 12.01 -22.77
CA VAL A 22 23.51 12.34 -21.40
C VAL A 22 22.71 13.64 -21.42
N HIS A 23 21.44 13.56 -21.03
CA HIS A 23 20.59 14.73 -20.86
C HIS A 23 20.60 15.21 -19.41
N VAL A 24 21.01 16.46 -19.20
CA VAL A 24 20.92 17.10 -17.88
C VAL A 24 19.49 17.56 -17.67
N LEU A 25 18.78 16.91 -16.75
CA LEU A 25 17.37 17.23 -16.47
C LEU A 25 17.23 18.65 -15.93
N ALA A 26 16.18 19.35 -16.36
CA ALA A 26 15.68 20.54 -15.68
C ALA A 26 15.04 20.16 -14.32
N PRO A 27 14.93 21.09 -13.35
CA PRO A 27 14.31 20.81 -12.05
C PRO A 27 12.90 20.19 -12.15
N GLU A 28 12.06 20.69 -13.05
CA GLU A 28 10.68 20.26 -13.23
C GLU A 28 10.61 18.84 -13.80
N VAL A 29 11.55 18.49 -14.70
CA VAL A 29 11.68 17.14 -15.24
C VAL A 29 12.20 16.16 -14.18
N GLU A 30 13.11 16.61 -13.31
CA GLU A 30 13.53 15.83 -12.13
C GLU A 30 12.37 15.63 -11.15
N THR A 31 11.53 16.65 -10.94
CA THR A 31 10.29 16.51 -10.16
C THR A 31 9.34 15.49 -10.81
N LEU A 32 9.12 15.56 -12.13
CA LEU A 32 8.28 14.63 -12.87
C LEU A 32 8.76 13.18 -12.71
N PHE A 33 10.05 12.92 -12.93
CA PHE A 33 10.58 11.56 -12.89
C PHE A 33 10.80 11.05 -11.47
N GLY A 34 11.25 11.88 -10.53
CA GLY A 34 11.56 11.46 -9.17
C GLY A 34 10.35 11.51 -8.28
N ALA A 35 9.98 12.73 -7.87
CA ALA A 35 8.93 12.96 -6.90
C ALA A 35 7.58 12.41 -7.39
N VAL A 36 7.14 12.75 -8.62
CA VAL A 36 5.83 12.37 -9.16
C VAL A 36 5.81 10.91 -9.61
N MET A 37 6.39 10.60 -10.76
CA MET A 37 6.21 9.32 -11.43
C MET A 37 7.06 8.21 -10.81
N GLY A 38 8.22 8.57 -10.26
CA GLY A 38 9.05 7.64 -9.49
C GLY A 38 8.33 7.16 -8.24
N SER A 39 7.76 8.06 -7.44
CA SER A 39 6.94 7.65 -6.29
C SER A 39 5.67 6.91 -6.70
N ARG A 40 4.94 7.44 -7.70
CA ARG A 40 3.69 6.84 -8.20
C ARG A 40 3.89 5.42 -8.74
N SER A 41 5.08 5.10 -9.27
CA SER A 41 5.38 3.78 -9.84
C SER A 41 5.18 2.59 -8.89
N ALA A 42 5.04 2.78 -7.58
CA ALA A 42 4.75 1.71 -6.62
C ALA A 42 3.23 1.51 -6.37
N PHE A 43 2.37 2.35 -6.93
CA PHE A 43 0.94 2.40 -6.62
C PHE A 43 0.09 2.33 -7.89
N VAL A 44 -1.13 1.80 -7.74
CA VAL A 44 -2.15 1.81 -8.79
C VAL A 44 -2.69 3.24 -8.94
N ASP A 45 -3.16 3.84 -7.85
CA ASP A 45 -3.68 5.20 -7.82
C ASP A 45 -3.31 5.95 -6.51
N ILE A 46 -3.52 7.27 -6.53
CA ILE A 46 -3.41 8.19 -5.39
C ILE A 46 -4.70 9.01 -5.31
N SER A 47 -5.82 8.31 -5.20
CA SER A 47 -7.17 8.89 -5.33
C SER A 47 -7.60 9.83 -4.19
N ARG A 48 -6.86 9.93 -3.08
CA ARG A 48 -7.08 10.95 -2.03
C ARG A 48 -6.31 12.25 -2.29
N GLY A 49 -5.42 12.23 -3.28
CA GLY A 49 -4.33 13.19 -3.37
C GLY A 49 -3.30 12.99 -2.25
N GLY A 50 -2.04 13.33 -2.52
CA GLY A 50 -0.95 13.17 -1.58
C GLY A 50 0.20 14.13 -1.82
N LEU A 51 0.88 14.50 -0.74
CA LEU A 51 2.07 15.33 -0.80
C LEU A 51 3.30 14.45 -1.07
N PHE A 52 3.97 14.67 -2.19
CA PHE A 52 5.07 13.87 -2.67
C PHE A 52 6.37 14.61 -2.44
N LEU A 53 7.36 13.95 -1.84
CA LEU A 53 8.69 14.53 -1.60
C LEU A 53 9.80 13.59 -2.04
N ASP A 54 10.83 14.13 -2.71
CA ASP A 54 12.05 13.39 -3.09
C ASP A 54 13.26 13.98 -2.38
N LEU A 55 13.94 13.21 -1.53
CA LEU A 55 15.18 13.65 -0.88
C LEU A 55 16.41 13.07 -1.58
N GLY A 56 16.99 13.89 -2.44
CA GLY A 56 18.25 13.64 -3.13
C GLY A 56 19.49 14.03 -2.32
N GLY A 57 20.64 13.98 -2.98
CA GLY A 57 21.92 14.40 -2.40
C GLY A 57 22.10 15.92 -2.38
N GLY A 58 21.60 16.62 -3.40
CA GLY A 58 21.76 18.07 -3.58
C GLY A 58 20.50 18.90 -3.31
N SER A 59 19.32 18.30 -3.43
CA SER A 59 18.03 18.97 -3.29
C SER A 59 17.00 18.07 -2.60
N VAL A 60 15.90 18.71 -2.20
CA VAL A 60 14.63 18.07 -1.84
C VAL A 60 13.52 18.70 -2.67
N GLN A 61 12.69 17.87 -3.28
CA GLN A 61 11.54 18.30 -4.07
C GLN A 61 10.26 18.13 -3.23
N MET A 62 9.26 18.98 -3.45
CA MET A 62 7.92 18.85 -2.86
C MET A 62 6.86 19.17 -3.93
N THR A 63 5.84 18.31 -4.05
CA THR A 63 4.72 18.51 -4.96
C THR A 63 3.45 17.82 -4.44
N TRP A 64 2.32 18.04 -5.10
CA TRP A 64 1.03 17.40 -4.82
C TRP A 64 0.59 16.56 -6.02
N VAL A 65 0.20 15.31 -5.78
CA VAL A 65 -0.26 14.37 -6.80
C VAL A 65 -1.66 13.88 -6.44
N ASP A 66 -2.61 14.00 -7.37
CA ASP A 66 -3.95 13.41 -7.30
C ASP A 66 -4.27 12.80 -8.66
N THR A 67 -4.28 11.46 -8.72
CA THR A 67 -4.41 10.72 -9.99
C THR A 67 -5.80 10.81 -10.61
N ARG A 68 -6.78 11.40 -9.91
CA ARG A 68 -8.11 11.67 -10.48
C ARG A 68 -8.13 12.89 -11.38
N LEU A 69 -7.12 13.76 -11.26
CA LEU A 69 -7.03 14.97 -12.08
C LEU A 69 -6.49 14.64 -13.47
N PRO A 70 -7.00 15.31 -14.53
CA PRO A 70 -6.43 15.17 -15.86
C PRO A 70 -5.01 15.73 -15.87
N ASP A 71 -4.12 15.00 -16.56
CA ASP A 71 -2.69 15.35 -16.73
C ASP A 71 -2.00 15.72 -15.40
N TYR A 72 -2.39 15.01 -14.33
CA TYR A 72 -1.90 15.23 -12.97
C TYR A 72 -0.36 15.22 -12.94
N GLU A 73 0.29 14.40 -13.77
CA GLU A 73 1.73 14.25 -13.76
C GLU A 73 2.44 15.54 -14.19
N ILE A 74 1.87 16.24 -15.17
CA ILE A 74 2.40 17.51 -15.68
C ILE A 74 2.08 18.63 -14.71
N ALA A 75 0.84 18.71 -14.22
CA ALA A 75 0.43 19.73 -13.27
C ALA A 75 1.26 19.67 -11.98
N ALA A 76 1.48 18.47 -11.45
CA ALA A 76 2.32 18.25 -10.27
C ALA A 76 3.79 18.59 -10.54
N ALA A 77 4.33 18.20 -11.70
CA ALA A 77 5.72 18.50 -12.03
C ALA A 77 5.99 20.01 -12.14
N LEU A 78 5.08 20.75 -12.79
CA LEU A 78 5.20 22.21 -12.96
C LEU A 78 5.00 22.98 -11.65
N ALA A 79 4.13 22.48 -10.76
CA ALA A 79 3.91 23.08 -9.45
C ALA A 79 4.96 22.68 -8.41
N GLY A 80 5.79 21.67 -8.71
CA GLY A 80 6.72 21.12 -7.75
C GLY A 80 7.91 22.04 -7.49
N GLU A 81 8.23 22.21 -6.21
CA GLU A 81 9.26 23.12 -5.75
C GLU A 81 10.54 22.34 -5.42
N SER A 82 11.66 22.73 -6.05
CA SER A 82 12.97 22.12 -5.80
C SER A 82 13.81 23.01 -4.90
N MET A 83 14.05 22.55 -3.68
CA MET A 83 14.78 23.28 -2.65
C MET A 83 16.20 22.72 -2.51
N PRO A 84 17.24 23.56 -2.36
CA PRO A 84 18.63 23.12 -2.48
C PRO A 84 19.19 22.51 -1.16
N PHE A 85 18.45 21.60 -0.54
CA PHE A 85 18.73 21.02 0.79
C PHE A 85 18.78 19.49 0.80
N GLY A 86 19.56 18.91 -0.12
CA GLY A 86 19.76 17.46 -0.13
C GLY A 86 20.63 16.97 1.04
N ALA A 87 20.49 15.69 1.40
CA ALA A 87 21.13 15.11 2.58
C ALA A 87 22.67 15.19 2.55
N ALA A 88 23.28 15.04 1.37
CA ALA A 88 24.74 15.09 1.23
C ALA A 88 25.29 16.53 1.31
N ARG A 89 24.50 17.52 0.89
CA ARG A 89 24.84 18.93 1.07
C ARG A 89 24.69 19.35 2.53
N LEU A 90 23.56 19.01 3.15
CA LEU A 90 23.27 19.38 4.53
C LEU A 90 24.27 18.76 5.52
N ILE A 91 24.66 17.49 5.35
CA ILE A 91 25.61 16.88 6.28
C ILE A 91 26.97 17.59 6.28
N ARG A 92 27.44 18.07 5.12
CA ARG A 92 28.69 18.85 5.02
C ARG A 92 28.59 20.19 5.76
N ILE A 93 27.41 20.80 5.76
CA ILE A 93 27.14 22.03 6.51
C ILE A 93 27.16 21.72 8.02
N LEU A 94 26.50 20.65 8.45
CA LEU A 94 26.42 20.27 9.85
C LEU A 94 27.77 19.84 10.46
N GLU A 95 28.64 19.21 9.66
CA GLU A 95 29.94 18.72 10.13
C GLU A 95 31.08 19.74 9.96
N GLY A 96 30.97 20.65 8.99
CA GLY A 96 32.10 21.46 8.53
C GLY A 96 31.94 22.98 8.64
N GLN A 97 30.83 23.49 9.17
CA GLN A 97 30.56 24.93 9.27
C GLN A 97 30.28 25.35 10.72
N THR A 98 30.38 26.65 11.01
CA THR A 98 30.13 27.20 12.35
C THR A 98 28.66 27.08 12.75
N ALA A 99 28.38 27.17 14.06
CA ALA A 99 27.02 27.07 14.60
C ALA A 99 26.07 28.12 14.00
N GLU A 100 26.58 29.33 13.70
CA GLU A 100 25.81 30.41 13.09
C GLU A 100 25.40 30.05 11.66
N VAL A 101 26.33 29.51 10.86
CA VAL A 101 26.04 29.08 9.47
C VAL A 101 25.05 27.92 9.48
N GLN A 102 25.22 26.97 10.39
CA GLN A 102 24.27 25.86 10.56
C GLN A 102 22.87 26.37 10.89
N ALA A 103 22.74 27.30 11.84
CA ALA A 103 21.46 27.89 12.22
C ALA A 103 20.80 28.63 11.05
N GLN A 104 21.57 29.42 10.28
CA GLN A 104 21.08 30.11 9.10
C GLN A 104 20.59 29.14 8.01
N GLU A 105 21.33 28.07 7.72
CA GLU A 105 20.92 27.08 6.71
C GLU A 105 19.67 26.30 7.16
N LYS A 106 19.53 25.99 8.45
CA LYS A 106 18.29 25.41 9.02
C LYS A 106 17.11 26.36 8.91
N GLN A 107 17.30 27.66 9.15
CA GLN A 107 16.26 28.66 8.98
C GLN A 107 15.82 28.77 7.51
N LYS A 108 16.77 28.78 6.56
CA LYS A 108 16.46 28.79 5.12
C LYS A 108 15.72 27.53 4.68
N LEU A 109 16.11 26.36 5.20
CA LEU A 109 15.39 25.10 4.98
C LEU A 109 13.94 25.20 5.42
N ASN A 110 13.69 25.67 6.65
CA ASN A 110 12.34 25.86 7.18
C ASN A 110 11.51 26.82 6.33
N ALA A 111 12.05 28.00 6.02
CA ALA A 111 11.36 29.01 5.22
C ALA A 111 11.05 28.50 3.80
N SER A 112 11.98 27.75 3.18
CA SER A 112 11.79 27.20 1.84
C SER A 112 10.71 26.12 1.82
N MET A 113 10.68 25.22 2.81
CA MET A 113 9.62 24.22 2.93
C MET A 113 8.24 24.86 3.12
N GLN A 114 8.15 25.87 4.00
CA GLN A 114 6.90 26.61 4.25
C GLN A 114 6.42 27.33 3.01
N GLY A 115 7.33 28.00 2.29
CA GLY A 115 7.01 28.67 1.03
C GLY A 115 6.56 27.68 -0.05
N ALA A 116 7.23 26.54 -0.19
CA ALA A 116 6.84 25.49 -1.13
C ALA A 116 5.43 24.95 -0.83
N PHE A 117 5.16 24.63 0.43
CA PHE A 117 3.85 24.13 0.84
C PHE A 117 2.73 25.16 0.63
N ALA A 118 2.99 26.44 0.93
CA ALA A 118 2.03 27.52 0.68
C ALA A 118 1.66 27.63 -0.80
N LYS A 119 2.65 27.66 -1.71
CA LYS A 119 2.40 27.69 -3.16
C LYS A 119 1.59 26.48 -3.64
N LEU A 120 1.85 25.30 -3.08
CA LEU A 120 1.07 24.10 -3.40
C LEU A 120 -0.38 24.22 -2.91
N CYS A 121 -0.61 24.82 -1.74
CA CYS A 121 -1.98 25.09 -1.26
C CYS A 121 -2.70 26.07 -2.21
N ASP A 122 -2.02 27.12 -2.66
CA ASP A 122 -2.59 28.09 -3.60
C ASP A 122 -2.96 27.44 -4.94
N LYS A 123 -2.16 26.45 -5.38
CA LYS A 123 -2.36 25.75 -6.65
C LYS A 123 -3.41 24.64 -6.59
N PHE A 124 -3.52 23.93 -5.47
CA PHE A 124 -4.32 22.71 -5.34
C PHE A 124 -5.42 22.86 -4.27
N PRO A 125 -6.69 23.09 -4.66
CA PRO A 125 -7.79 23.36 -3.73
C PRO A 125 -7.99 22.26 -2.68
N ALA A 126 -7.84 20.99 -3.05
CA ALA A 126 -7.97 19.86 -2.11
C ALA A 126 -6.94 19.93 -0.98
N LEU A 127 -5.71 20.37 -1.29
CA LEU A 127 -4.65 20.55 -0.29
C LEU A 127 -4.94 21.75 0.63
N ALA A 128 -5.41 22.86 0.06
CA ALA A 128 -5.83 24.02 0.84
C ALA A 128 -7.00 23.69 1.78
N GLN A 129 -7.99 22.93 1.30
CA GLN A 129 -9.13 22.49 2.10
C GLN A 129 -8.66 21.61 3.27
N ALA A 130 -7.79 20.62 3.02
CA ALA A 130 -7.22 19.77 4.07
C ALA A 130 -6.56 20.60 5.19
N LYS A 131 -5.77 21.62 4.82
CA LYS A 131 -5.16 22.55 5.77
C LYS A 131 -6.20 23.33 6.59
N GLN A 132 -7.28 23.79 5.96
CA GLN A 132 -8.37 24.53 6.63
C GLN A 132 -9.15 23.65 7.60
N GLU A 133 -9.51 22.43 7.19
CA GLU A 133 -10.22 21.46 8.03
C GLU A 133 -9.43 21.12 9.29
N TRP A 134 -8.12 20.92 9.15
CA TRP A 134 -7.25 20.68 10.31
C TRP A 134 -7.20 21.89 11.26
N ALA A 135 -7.08 23.11 10.71
CA ALA A 135 -7.07 24.34 11.51
C ALA A 135 -8.39 24.54 12.27
N ALA A 136 -9.52 24.18 11.66
CA ALA A 136 -10.84 24.25 12.30
C ALA A 136 -11.03 23.19 13.40
N ALA A 137 -10.45 22.00 13.24
CA ALA A 137 -10.56 20.91 14.22
C ALA A 137 -9.71 21.11 15.48
N GLY A 138 -8.69 21.99 15.43
CA GLY A 138 -7.79 22.24 16.57
C GLY A 138 -6.84 21.08 16.91
N GLY A 139 -6.73 20.07 16.05
CA GLY A 139 -5.86 18.91 16.26
C GLY A 139 -6.50 17.57 15.90
N ALA A 140 -5.89 16.48 16.37
CA ALA A 140 -6.45 15.14 16.20
C ALA A 140 -7.64 14.93 17.14
N VAL A 141 -8.72 14.31 16.64
CA VAL A 141 -9.95 14.03 17.40
C VAL A 141 -10.23 12.53 17.32
N ASN A 142 -10.32 11.86 18.47
CA ASN A 142 -10.55 10.40 18.57
C ASN A 142 -9.58 9.56 17.71
N GLY A 143 -8.31 9.94 17.66
CA GLY A 143 -7.29 9.26 16.85
C GLY A 143 -7.38 9.51 15.33
N THR A 144 -8.37 10.27 14.88
CA THR A 144 -8.46 10.75 13.51
C THR A 144 -7.79 12.11 13.38
N VAL A 145 -7.22 12.40 12.21
CA VAL A 145 -6.64 13.72 11.90
C VAL A 145 -7.58 14.36 10.86
N PRO A 146 -8.54 15.20 11.27
CA PRO A 146 -9.38 15.95 10.33
C PRO A 146 -8.51 16.77 9.39
N GLY A 147 -8.84 16.77 8.09
CA GLY A 147 -7.99 17.38 7.07
C GLY A 147 -6.60 16.75 6.96
N GLY A 148 -6.38 15.54 7.48
CA GLY A 148 -5.05 14.93 7.54
C GLY A 148 -4.49 14.61 6.15
N ILE A 149 -3.22 14.98 5.94
CA ILE A 149 -2.50 14.81 4.66
C ILE A 149 -1.75 13.48 4.63
N ASP A 150 -1.81 12.80 3.49
CA ASP A 150 -0.96 11.65 3.19
C ASP A 150 0.32 12.12 2.49
N ALA A 151 1.47 11.68 2.99
CA ALA A 151 2.76 12.00 2.43
C ALA A 151 3.44 10.77 1.83
N TYR A 152 4.10 10.95 0.69
CA TYR A 152 4.80 9.90 -0.04
C TYR A 152 6.24 10.35 -0.24
N LEU A 153 7.15 9.64 0.41
CA LEU A 153 8.55 10.05 0.53
C LEU A 153 9.46 9.13 -0.25
N CYS A 154 10.11 9.64 -1.30
CA CYS A 154 11.08 8.90 -2.10
C CYS A 154 12.51 9.43 -1.92
N GLY A 155 13.46 8.74 -2.55
CA GLY A 155 14.87 9.10 -2.46
C GLY A 155 15.60 8.45 -1.28
N GLY A 156 16.92 8.34 -1.43
CA GLY A 156 17.74 7.54 -0.51
C GLY A 156 17.83 8.11 0.92
N GLY A 157 17.58 9.41 1.09
CA GLY A 157 17.50 10.02 2.41
C GLY A 157 16.25 9.58 3.16
N PHE A 158 15.07 9.78 2.58
CA PHE A 158 13.81 9.37 3.21
C PHE A 158 13.70 7.86 3.38
N ARG A 159 14.15 7.05 2.41
CA ARG A 159 14.23 5.59 2.63
C ARG A 159 15.13 5.21 3.81
N GLY A 160 16.19 5.96 4.06
CA GLY A 160 16.99 5.80 5.28
C GLY A 160 16.16 6.02 6.54
N TYR A 161 15.37 7.10 6.59
CA TYR A 161 14.45 7.34 7.71
C TYR A 161 13.39 6.24 7.85
N GLY A 162 12.82 5.78 6.74
CA GLY A 162 11.90 4.65 6.71
C GLY A 162 12.51 3.36 7.28
N CYS A 163 13.75 3.01 6.92
CA CYS A 163 14.44 1.84 7.49
C CYS A 163 14.65 1.97 9.01
N MET A 164 14.92 3.19 9.51
CA MET A 164 15.02 3.44 10.96
C MET A 164 13.68 3.21 11.65
N LEU A 165 12.61 3.76 11.08
CA LEU A 165 11.26 3.59 11.62
C LEU A 165 10.84 2.12 11.61
N GLN A 166 11.05 1.41 10.51
CA GLN A 166 10.73 -0.01 10.35
C GLN A 166 11.48 -0.90 11.35
N HIS A 167 12.74 -0.59 11.63
CA HIS A 167 13.52 -1.27 12.68
C HIS A 167 12.96 -1.06 14.08
N ASN A 168 12.22 0.04 14.30
CA ASN A 168 11.62 0.41 15.59
C ASN A 168 10.09 0.28 15.59
N ASP A 169 9.53 -0.36 14.56
CA ASP A 169 8.10 -0.53 14.38
C ASP A 169 7.52 -1.35 15.55
N PRO A 170 6.31 -1.05 16.06
CA PRO A 170 5.67 -1.86 17.10
C PRO A 170 5.45 -3.33 16.68
N ILE A 171 5.32 -3.61 15.39
CA ILE A 171 5.18 -4.95 14.84
C ILE A 171 6.59 -5.53 14.61
N GLN A 172 6.99 -6.48 15.46
CA GLN A 172 8.31 -7.12 15.39
C GLN A 172 8.22 -8.67 15.42
N PRO A 173 9.00 -9.37 14.58
CA PRO A 173 9.76 -8.83 13.45
C PRO A 173 8.84 -8.24 12.37
N TYR A 174 9.23 -7.10 11.77
CA TYR A 174 8.43 -6.53 10.69
C TYR A 174 8.34 -7.52 9.50
N PRO A 175 7.15 -7.88 9.01
CA PRO A 175 6.97 -9.08 8.21
C PRO A 175 7.39 -8.92 6.74
N ILE A 176 7.57 -7.69 6.24
CA ILE A 176 7.86 -7.44 4.82
C ILE A 176 9.26 -6.83 4.68
N PRO A 177 10.21 -7.50 4.01
CA PRO A 177 11.62 -7.13 4.00
C PRO A 177 11.96 -6.03 2.99
N SER A 178 11.18 -4.95 2.96
CA SER A 178 11.40 -3.79 2.10
C SER A 178 10.96 -2.53 2.83
N VAL A 179 11.60 -1.39 2.52
CA VAL A 179 11.08 -0.08 2.94
C VAL A 179 10.14 0.51 1.87
N GLY A 180 10.14 -0.05 0.67
CA GLY A 180 9.26 0.40 -0.41
C GLY A 180 7.82 0.06 -0.08
N THR A 181 6.95 1.07 -0.09
CA THR A 181 5.54 1.03 0.36
C THR A 181 5.35 0.79 1.86
N TYR A 182 6.40 0.92 2.66
CA TYR A 182 6.26 0.96 4.12
C TYR A 182 5.49 2.22 4.53
N THR A 183 4.38 2.06 5.23
CA THR A 183 3.52 3.16 5.67
C THR A 183 3.46 3.21 7.19
N VAL A 184 3.50 4.42 7.74
CA VAL A 184 3.37 4.69 9.18
C VAL A 184 2.35 5.79 9.44
N THR A 185 1.80 5.83 10.65
CA THR A 185 1.03 7.00 11.11
C THR A 185 1.88 8.26 11.18
N GLY A 186 1.25 9.42 11.02
CA GLY A 186 1.92 10.71 11.21
C GLY A 186 2.53 10.86 12.61
N GLU A 187 1.89 10.32 13.65
CA GLU A 187 2.40 10.35 15.02
C GLU A 187 3.68 9.53 15.19
N PHE A 188 3.76 8.32 14.62
CA PHE A 188 4.98 7.52 14.66
C PHE A 188 6.11 8.17 13.84
N PHE A 189 5.78 8.72 12.66
CA PHE A 189 6.74 9.45 11.82
C PHE A 189 7.41 10.62 12.56
N LYS A 190 6.66 11.32 13.43
CA LYS A 190 7.13 12.49 14.19
C LYS A 190 8.08 12.15 15.36
N GLN A 191 8.35 10.88 15.65
CA GLN A 191 9.24 10.47 16.75
C GLN A 191 10.73 10.68 16.41
N THR A 192 11.11 11.85 15.87
CA THR A 192 12.46 12.14 15.36
C THR A 192 13.51 12.02 16.46
N GLU A 193 13.22 12.43 17.69
CA GLU A 193 14.18 12.35 18.79
C GLU A 193 14.45 10.91 19.23
N LYS A 194 13.41 10.04 19.23
CA LYS A 194 13.60 8.59 19.42
C LYS A 194 14.51 8.02 18.34
N MET A 195 14.24 8.36 17.07
CA MET A 195 15.04 7.87 15.94
C MET A 195 16.48 8.40 16.00
N ARG A 196 16.68 9.66 16.41
CA ARG A 196 18.00 10.27 16.63
C ARG A 196 18.77 9.52 17.73
N ARG A 197 18.10 9.19 18.84
CA ARG A 197 18.68 8.40 19.92
C ARG A 197 19.11 7.01 19.45
N VAL A 198 18.22 6.28 18.77
CA VAL A 198 18.56 4.98 18.17
C VAL A 198 19.72 5.10 17.19
N ASN A 199 19.84 6.23 16.48
CA ASN A 199 20.99 6.47 15.61
C ASN A 199 22.33 6.55 16.33
N ARG A 200 22.35 7.12 17.53
CA ARG A 200 23.54 7.29 18.35
C ARG A 200 23.90 6.02 19.13
N GLU A 201 22.88 5.35 19.68
CA GLU A 201 23.08 4.30 20.69
C GLU A 201 23.08 2.88 20.11
N HIS A 202 22.39 2.63 18.99
CA HIS A 202 22.37 1.30 18.38
C HIS A 202 23.60 1.07 17.49
N GLU A 203 24.47 0.15 17.94
CA GLU A 203 25.70 -0.24 17.22
C GLU A 203 25.46 -1.27 16.11
N GLY A 204 24.32 -1.97 16.14
CA GLY A 204 23.98 -3.03 15.21
C GLY A 204 23.55 -2.55 13.81
N LYS A 205 23.33 -3.52 12.92
CA LYS A 205 22.87 -3.26 11.56
C LYS A 205 21.37 -2.96 11.56
N ILE A 206 21.01 -1.79 11.06
CA ILE A 206 19.63 -1.51 10.64
C ILE A 206 19.41 -2.11 9.25
N TYR A 207 18.46 -3.03 9.14
CA TYR A 207 18.09 -3.64 7.87
C TYR A 207 17.70 -2.57 6.84
N GLY A 208 18.11 -2.75 5.58
CA GLY A 208 17.86 -1.77 4.50
C GLY A 208 18.62 -0.44 4.60
N MET A 209 19.36 -0.15 5.68
CA MET A 209 20.11 1.09 5.85
C MET A 209 21.60 0.89 5.55
N SER A 210 22.12 1.57 4.51
CA SER A 210 23.56 1.60 4.24
C SER A 210 24.35 2.43 5.27
N LYS A 211 25.64 2.10 5.49
CA LYS A 211 26.57 2.89 6.33
C LYS A 211 26.57 4.38 5.97
N ARG A 212 26.58 4.69 4.67
CA ARG A 212 26.52 6.08 4.17
C ARG A 212 25.25 6.79 4.62
N ARG A 213 24.09 6.13 4.63
CA ARG A 213 22.83 6.75 5.09
C ARG A 213 22.76 6.86 6.60
N ARG A 214 23.34 5.90 7.34
CA ARG A 214 23.53 6.00 8.80
C ARG A 214 24.34 7.24 9.17
N GLN A 215 25.43 7.52 8.45
CA GLN A 215 26.26 8.72 8.64
C GLN A 215 25.49 10.01 8.31
N GLN A 216 24.72 10.01 7.23
CA GLN A 216 23.93 11.18 6.80
C GLN A 216 22.64 11.38 7.62
N PHE A 217 22.35 10.49 8.58
CA PHE A 217 21.09 10.49 9.31
C PHE A 217 20.78 11.81 10.04
N PRO A 218 21.74 12.51 10.67
CA PRO A 218 21.48 13.83 11.25
C PRO A 218 20.92 14.84 10.23
N ALA A 219 21.49 14.89 9.02
CA ALA A 219 21.02 15.75 7.95
C ALA A 219 19.63 15.34 7.41
N ILE A 220 19.38 14.03 7.34
CA ILE A 220 18.05 13.51 6.96
C ILE A 220 17.00 13.94 7.99
N ILE A 221 17.31 13.86 9.28
CA ILE A 221 16.40 14.29 10.34
C ILE A 221 16.08 15.78 10.26
N GLU A 222 17.05 16.67 9.97
CA GLU A 222 16.76 18.11 9.85
C GLU A 222 15.71 18.40 8.76
N VAL A 223 15.77 17.66 7.63
CA VAL A 223 14.77 17.74 6.56
C VAL A 223 13.41 17.23 7.02
N VAL A 224 13.38 16.10 7.74
CA VAL A 224 12.15 15.52 8.29
C VAL A 224 11.51 16.47 9.32
N GLU A 225 12.29 17.07 10.21
CA GLU A 225 11.79 18.02 11.21
C GLU A 225 11.28 19.31 10.56
N ALA A 226 11.96 19.82 9.53
CA ALA A 226 11.46 20.95 8.74
C ALA A 226 10.14 20.63 8.05
N PHE A 227 10.01 19.40 7.54
CA PHE A 227 8.76 18.92 6.95
C PHE A 227 7.63 18.82 7.98
N ILE A 228 7.88 18.21 9.15
CA ILE A 228 6.89 18.11 10.25
C ILE A 228 6.42 19.49 10.72
N ARG A 229 7.35 20.45 10.86
CA ARG A 229 7.00 21.84 11.23
C ARG A 229 6.11 22.52 10.19
N THR A 230 6.29 22.16 8.91
CA THR A 230 5.54 22.74 7.80
C THR A 230 4.16 22.09 7.64
N VAL A 231 4.08 20.78 7.85
CA VAL A 231 2.86 19.98 7.69
C VAL A 231 2.62 19.19 8.98
N PRO A 232 2.10 19.81 10.05
CA PRO A 232 1.91 19.13 11.33
C PRO A 232 0.77 18.09 11.30
N HIS A 233 -0.13 18.16 10.34
CA HIS A 233 -1.33 17.34 10.20
C HIS A 233 -1.15 16.15 9.26
N LEU A 234 -0.02 15.46 9.38
CA LEU A 234 0.21 14.21 8.66
C LEU A 234 -0.71 13.11 9.19
N ARG A 235 -1.47 12.49 8.29
CA ARG A 235 -2.29 11.30 8.57
C ARG A 235 -1.42 10.06 8.45
N THR A 236 -0.84 9.85 7.27
CA THR A 236 0.08 8.74 6.99
C THR A 236 1.29 9.22 6.22
N VAL A 237 2.39 8.49 6.39
CA VAL A 237 3.62 8.69 5.62
C VAL A 237 4.04 7.37 5.02
N THR A 238 4.16 7.32 3.70
CA THR A 238 4.54 6.13 2.93
C THR A 238 5.91 6.32 2.28
N PHE A 239 6.85 5.43 2.54
CA PHE A 239 8.18 5.45 1.94
C PHE A 239 8.16 4.74 0.59
N CYS A 240 8.56 5.43 -0.47
CA CYS A 240 8.44 4.93 -1.84
C CYS A 240 9.73 4.26 -2.31
N GLY A 241 9.59 3.08 -2.92
CA GLY A 241 10.71 2.31 -3.50
C GLY A 241 11.28 2.95 -4.77
N GLY A 242 10.43 3.61 -5.55
CA GLY A 242 10.80 4.19 -6.83
C GLY A 242 11.77 5.37 -6.77
N SER A 243 12.18 5.81 -7.94
CA SER A 243 13.23 6.79 -8.19
C SER A 243 13.04 7.49 -9.53
N ASN A 244 13.91 8.47 -9.83
CA ASN A 244 14.02 9.09 -11.15
C ASN A 244 14.08 8.08 -12.31
N ARG A 245 14.68 6.90 -12.11
CA ARG A 245 14.78 5.87 -13.15
C ARG A 245 13.41 5.25 -13.43
N ASP A 246 12.68 4.93 -12.38
CA ASP A 246 11.36 4.33 -12.45
C ASP A 246 10.37 5.28 -13.11
N GLY A 247 10.39 6.57 -12.72
CA GLY A 247 9.53 7.56 -13.36
C GLY A 247 9.90 7.83 -14.82
N ALA A 248 11.20 7.84 -15.18
CA ALA A 248 11.61 7.98 -16.57
C ALA A 248 11.18 6.79 -17.44
N LEU A 249 11.25 5.56 -16.91
CA LEU A 249 10.74 4.36 -17.59
C LEU A 249 9.21 4.38 -17.67
N LEU A 250 8.53 4.75 -16.59
CA LEU A 250 7.08 4.84 -16.56
C LEU A 250 6.60 5.82 -17.63
N MET A 251 7.22 7.00 -17.75
CA MET A 251 6.91 8.01 -18.77
C MET A 251 7.17 7.57 -20.22
N LYS A 252 7.87 6.45 -20.45
CA LYS A 252 8.00 5.86 -21.80
C LYS A 252 6.81 4.99 -22.19
N LEU A 253 6.02 4.53 -21.24
CA LEU A 253 4.85 3.71 -21.52
C LEU A 253 3.70 4.58 -22.06
N PRO A 254 2.85 4.04 -22.95
CA PRO A 254 1.61 4.70 -23.35
C PRO A 254 0.76 5.04 -22.12
N LYS A 255 0.04 6.18 -22.15
CA LYS A 255 -0.81 6.62 -21.03
C LYS A 255 -1.82 5.54 -20.61
N SER A 256 -2.43 4.83 -21.56
CA SER A 256 -3.35 3.72 -21.28
C SER A 256 -2.71 2.61 -20.44
N VAL A 257 -1.44 2.27 -20.70
CA VAL A 257 -0.69 1.27 -19.92
C VAL A 257 -0.29 1.82 -18.56
N ARG A 258 0.20 3.07 -18.50
CA ARG A 258 0.58 3.73 -17.23
C ARG A 258 -0.58 3.78 -16.25
N GLU A 259 -1.77 4.08 -16.74
CA GLU A 259 -2.99 4.21 -15.93
C GLU A 259 -3.78 2.89 -15.76
N SER A 260 -3.31 1.77 -16.32
CA SER A 260 -3.92 0.45 -16.09
C SER A 260 -3.56 -0.13 -14.72
N ASN A 261 -4.32 -1.13 -14.26
CA ASN A 261 -3.98 -1.86 -13.04
C ASN A 261 -2.99 -3.00 -13.33
N PRO A 262 -1.72 -2.90 -12.92
CA PRO A 262 -0.71 -3.93 -13.22
C PRO A 262 -0.98 -5.27 -12.52
N LEU A 263 -1.85 -5.31 -11.50
CA LEU A 263 -2.19 -6.55 -10.81
C LEU A 263 -3.01 -7.51 -11.68
N GLU A 264 -3.71 -7.03 -12.70
CA GLU A 264 -4.40 -7.87 -13.68
C GLU A 264 -3.40 -8.64 -14.55
N ALA A 265 -2.39 -7.94 -15.07
CA ALA A 265 -1.30 -8.57 -15.81
C ALA A 265 -0.52 -9.56 -14.93
N LEU A 266 -0.33 -9.22 -13.65
CA LEU A 266 0.37 -10.09 -12.70
C LEU A 266 -0.43 -11.37 -12.36
N ALA A 267 -1.76 -11.30 -12.42
CA ALA A 267 -2.63 -12.47 -12.30
C ALA A 267 -2.65 -13.35 -13.57
N GLY A 268 -1.92 -12.95 -14.62
CA GLY A 268 -1.81 -13.69 -15.87
C GLY A 268 -2.96 -13.43 -16.85
N PHE A 269 -3.81 -12.44 -16.59
CA PHE A 269 -4.84 -12.05 -17.54
C PHE A 269 -4.24 -11.21 -18.66
N ALA A 270 -4.71 -11.43 -19.90
CA ALA A 270 -4.35 -10.56 -21.00
C ALA A 270 -4.80 -9.13 -20.67
N LEU A 271 -3.87 -8.17 -20.75
CA LEU A 271 -4.23 -6.76 -20.75
C LEU A 271 -5.24 -6.54 -21.89
N GLN A 272 -6.42 -5.99 -21.59
CA GLN A 272 -7.49 -5.78 -22.57
C GLN A 272 -6.90 -5.37 -23.92
N SER A 273 -7.07 -6.24 -24.92
CA SER A 273 -6.72 -5.89 -26.29
C SER A 273 -7.56 -4.70 -26.70
N TYR A 274 -7.00 -3.84 -27.58
CA TYR A 274 -7.71 -2.71 -28.17
C TYR A 274 -9.07 -3.09 -28.82
N SER A 275 -9.34 -4.38 -29.03
CA SER A 275 -10.59 -4.92 -29.58
C SER A 275 -11.79 -4.94 -28.62
N GLY A 276 -11.58 -4.74 -27.30
CA GLY A 276 -12.68 -4.64 -26.33
C GLY A 276 -13.45 -5.95 -26.06
N GLU A 277 -12.99 -7.09 -26.56
CA GLU A 277 -13.52 -8.41 -26.21
C GLU A 277 -12.92 -8.84 -24.87
N GLU A 278 -13.75 -9.11 -23.86
CA GLU A 278 -13.31 -9.73 -22.62
C GLU A 278 -12.78 -11.14 -22.94
N ASP A 279 -11.51 -11.40 -22.61
CA ASP A 279 -10.97 -12.75 -22.57
C ASP A 279 -11.84 -13.62 -21.66
N GLY A 280 -12.13 -14.85 -22.07
CA GLY A 280 -12.98 -15.79 -21.33
C GLY A 280 -12.48 -16.00 -19.89
N GLU A 281 -11.17 -15.96 -19.67
CA GLU A 281 -10.61 -16.09 -18.31
C GLU A 281 -10.88 -14.87 -17.42
N LEU A 282 -10.82 -13.66 -17.98
CA LEU A 282 -11.10 -12.42 -17.23
C LEU A 282 -12.59 -12.32 -16.88
N ALA A 283 -13.47 -12.73 -17.80
CA ALA A 283 -14.91 -12.81 -17.56
C ALA A 283 -15.23 -13.80 -16.43
N VAL A 284 -14.58 -14.98 -16.42
CA VAL A 284 -14.70 -15.95 -15.32
C VAL A 284 -14.19 -15.38 -14.00
N ALA A 285 -13.02 -14.74 -13.99
CA ALA A 285 -12.50 -14.09 -12.78
C ALA A 285 -13.46 -13.01 -12.25
N GLY A 286 -14.05 -12.22 -13.15
CA GLY A 286 -15.11 -11.26 -12.84
C GLY A 286 -16.33 -11.93 -12.20
N ALA A 287 -16.78 -13.07 -12.72
CA ALA A 287 -17.89 -13.85 -12.14
C ALA A 287 -17.55 -14.37 -10.74
N VAL A 288 -16.35 -14.91 -10.52
CA VAL A 288 -15.86 -15.33 -9.20
C VAL A 288 -15.90 -14.17 -8.20
N LEU A 289 -15.41 -13.00 -8.59
CA LEU A 289 -15.41 -11.81 -7.75
C LEU A 289 -16.82 -11.29 -7.45
N ARG A 290 -17.73 -11.31 -8.43
CA ARG A 290 -19.15 -10.96 -8.21
C ARG A 290 -19.83 -11.92 -7.24
N THR A 291 -19.60 -13.23 -7.41
CA THR A 291 -20.11 -14.26 -6.50
C THR A 291 -19.62 -14.01 -5.08
N LEU A 292 -18.30 -13.85 -4.88
CA LEU A 292 -17.71 -13.50 -3.57
C LEU A 292 -18.32 -12.22 -2.98
N TYR A 293 -18.50 -11.17 -3.79
CA TYR A 293 -19.08 -9.91 -3.34
C TYR A 293 -20.53 -10.06 -2.88
N GLY A 294 -21.28 -11.03 -3.42
CA GLY A 294 -22.62 -11.39 -2.95
C GLY A 294 -22.68 -11.84 -1.48
N ALA A 295 -21.54 -12.26 -0.91
CA ALA A 295 -21.41 -12.59 0.50
C ALA A 295 -21.21 -11.36 1.41
N VAL A 296 -21.10 -10.15 0.84
CA VAL A 296 -21.03 -8.88 1.57
C VAL A 296 -22.46 -8.34 1.75
N PRO A 297 -22.90 -8.00 2.97
CA PRO A 297 -24.22 -7.40 3.17
C PRO A 297 -24.38 -6.08 2.40
N LYS A 298 -25.52 -5.89 1.74
CA LYS A 298 -25.79 -4.69 0.92
C LYS A 298 -25.69 -3.36 1.67
N ASN A 299 -25.89 -3.39 2.99
CA ASN A 299 -25.82 -2.21 3.87
C ASN A 299 -24.39 -1.90 4.36
N VAL A 300 -23.41 -2.76 4.04
CA VAL A 300 -22.02 -2.59 4.44
C VAL A 300 -21.21 -2.11 3.24
N ASP A 301 -20.67 -0.90 3.35
CA ASP A 301 -19.73 -0.37 2.36
C ASP A 301 -18.29 -0.80 2.68
N ILE A 302 -17.81 -1.84 1.98
CA ILE A 302 -16.42 -2.29 2.09
C ILE A 302 -15.46 -1.54 1.14
N SER A 303 -15.93 -0.59 0.32
CA SER A 303 -15.06 0.16 -0.60
C SER A 303 -14.02 1.01 0.15
N ARG A 304 -14.35 1.42 1.38
CA ARG A 304 -13.47 2.18 2.29
C ARG A 304 -12.78 1.31 3.34
N THR A 305 -12.88 -0.01 3.21
CA THR A 305 -12.24 -0.98 4.10
C THR A 305 -11.21 -1.74 3.29
N PRO A 306 -9.92 -1.72 3.65
CA PRO A 306 -8.89 -2.55 3.00
C PRO A 306 -9.33 -4.02 2.89
N THR A 307 -9.58 -4.45 1.66
CA THR A 307 -9.98 -5.81 1.32
C THR A 307 -9.38 -6.16 -0.04
N VAL A 308 -9.51 -7.41 -0.47
CA VAL A 308 -9.09 -7.79 -1.83
C VAL A 308 -9.80 -6.98 -2.92
N PHE A 309 -11.00 -6.46 -2.65
CA PHE A 309 -11.75 -5.62 -3.59
C PHE A 309 -11.24 -4.17 -3.62
N SER A 310 -11.18 -3.52 -2.46
CA SER A 310 -10.84 -2.09 -2.38
C SER A 310 -9.37 -1.79 -2.69
N LEU A 311 -8.49 -2.79 -2.60
CA LEU A 311 -7.07 -2.68 -2.95
C LEU A 311 -6.75 -3.15 -4.38
N GLY A 312 -7.75 -3.52 -5.19
CA GLY A 312 -7.54 -3.99 -6.56
C GLY A 312 -6.86 -5.36 -6.67
N LEU A 313 -6.85 -6.15 -5.59
CA LEU A 313 -6.24 -7.48 -5.52
C LEU A 313 -7.14 -8.60 -6.08
N GLY A 314 -8.40 -8.28 -6.41
CA GLY A 314 -9.41 -9.25 -6.86
C GLY A 314 -8.89 -10.24 -7.91
N PRO A 315 -8.29 -9.80 -9.03
CA PRO A 315 -7.75 -10.70 -10.05
C PRO A 315 -6.74 -11.72 -9.51
N LEU A 316 -5.80 -11.28 -8.66
CA LEU A 316 -4.82 -12.16 -8.03
C LEU A 316 -5.48 -13.14 -7.07
N PHE A 317 -6.38 -12.64 -6.22
CA PHE A 317 -7.09 -13.49 -5.26
C PHE A 317 -7.92 -14.55 -5.98
N ALA A 318 -8.68 -14.18 -7.02
CA ALA A 318 -9.50 -15.11 -7.79
C ALA A 318 -8.67 -16.30 -8.32
N LYS A 319 -7.52 -16.05 -8.93
CA LYS A 319 -6.62 -17.13 -9.39
C LYS A 319 -6.12 -17.99 -8.24
N GLN A 320 -5.75 -17.38 -7.10
CA GLN A 320 -5.26 -18.10 -5.93
C GLN A 320 -6.31 -18.98 -5.23
N ILE A 321 -7.60 -18.83 -5.54
CA ILE A 321 -8.65 -19.68 -4.97
C ILE A 321 -8.49 -21.15 -5.38
N TRP A 322 -7.98 -21.48 -6.57
CA TRP A 322 -7.85 -22.89 -7.00
C TRP A 322 -6.42 -23.39 -7.16
N ILE A 323 -5.42 -22.53 -7.04
CA ILE A 323 -4.00 -22.93 -7.14
C ILE A 323 -3.65 -23.89 -5.98
N HIS A 324 -2.86 -24.93 -6.24
CA HIS A 324 -2.46 -25.97 -5.28
C HIS A 324 -3.59 -26.84 -4.69
N GLN A 325 -4.75 -26.91 -5.37
CA GLN A 325 -5.73 -27.96 -5.07
C GLN A 325 -5.10 -29.36 -5.18
N GLY A 326 -5.41 -30.23 -4.21
CA GLY A 326 -4.83 -31.56 -4.06
C GLY A 326 -3.68 -31.66 -3.05
N GLU A 327 -3.10 -30.53 -2.65
CA GLU A 327 -2.14 -30.46 -1.54
C GLU A 327 -2.86 -30.27 -0.19
N ASP A 328 -2.13 -30.52 0.90
CA ASP A 328 -2.63 -30.34 2.27
C ASP A 328 -3.00 -28.88 2.58
N ASP A 329 -4.15 -28.67 3.25
CA ASP A 329 -4.69 -27.33 3.56
C ASP A 329 -3.72 -26.54 4.46
N ASP A 330 -3.08 -27.17 5.45
CA ASP A 330 -2.15 -26.48 6.37
C ASP A 330 -0.88 -26.05 5.63
N ALA A 331 -0.35 -26.93 4.77
CA ALA A 331 0.80 -26.62 3.92
C ALA A 331 0.50 -25.45 2.96
N ASN A 332 -0.68 -25.43 2.35
CA ASN A 332 -1.11 -24.34 1.48
C ASN A 332 -1.35 -23.03 2.24
N ALA A 333 -1.89 -23.10 3.46
CA ALA A 333 -2.05 -21.93 4.32
C ALA A 333 -0.70 -21.28 4.66
N SER A 334 0.33 -22.09 4.95
CA SER A 334 1.71 -21.63 5.16
C SER A 334 2.29 -21.03 3.86
N TYR A 335 2.19 -21.76 2.74
CA TYR A 335 2.68 -21.30 1.44
C TYR A 335 2.12 -19.93 1.06
N ALA A 336 0.81 -19.73 1.23
CA ALA A 336 0.13 -18.48 0.91
C ALA A 336 0.69 -17.27 1.67
N LEU A 337 1.06 -17.43 2.95
CA LEU A 337 1.64 -16.34 3.73
C LEU A 337 3.02 -15.94 3.23
N HIS A 338 3.88 -16.93 2.91
CA HIS A 338 5.22 -16.65 2.41
C HIS A 338 5.22 -16.12 0.98
N GLU A 339 4.37 -16.67 0.12
CA GLU A 339 4.25 -16.24 -1.27
C GLU A 339 3.82 -14.77 -1.36
N THR A 340 2.78 -14.37 -0.63
CA THR A 340 2.28 -12.99 -0.68
C THR A 340 3.27 -11.96 -0.15
N VAL A 341 4.15 -12.36 0.76
CA VAL A 341 5.23 -11.50 1.29
C VAL A 341 6.41 -11.39 0.33
N THR A 342 6.71 -12.44 -0.43
CA THR A 342 7.96 -12.55 -1.22
C THR A 342 7.79 -12.34 -2.72
N ARG A 343 6.60 -12.61 -3.28
CA ARG A 343 6.33 -12.47 -4.72
C ARG A 343 6.55 -11.05 -5.19
N ASP A 344 7.07 -10.89 -6.40
CA ASP A 344 7.03 -9.63 -7.16
C ASP A 344 7.36 -8.37 -6.34
N PRO A 345 8.55 -8.28 -5.69
CA PRO A 345 8.85 -7.31 -4.64
C PRO A 345 8.78 -5.84 -5.08
N SER A 346 8.72 -5.57 -6.39
CA SER A 346 8.63 -4.23 -6.97
C SER A 346 7.36 -4.03 -7.82
N ALA A 347 6.40 -4.95 -7.77
CA ALA A 347 5.14 -4.80 -8.51
C ALA A 347 4.29 -3.66 -7.93
N PRO A 348 3.84 -2.70 -8.76
CA PRO A 348 2.94 -1.65 -8.30
C PRO A 348 1.62 -2.26 -7.80
N GLY A 349 1.05 -1.68 -6.74
CA GLY A 349 -0.19 -2.17 -6.14
C GLY A 349 0.01 -3.25 -5.07
N LEU A 350 1.10 -4.03 -5.11
CA LEU A 350 1.48 -4.95 -4.02
C LEU A 350 2.21 -4.22 -2.89
N THR A 351 1.52 -3.23 -2.30
CA THR A 351 1.97 -2.51 -1.11
C THR A 351 2.06 -3.45 0.10
N HIS A 352 2.70 -3.00 1.19
CA HIS A 352 2.74 -3.78 2.43
C HIS A 352 1.34 -4.18 2.94
N LEU A 353 0.40 -3.22 2.92
CA LEU A 353 -0.99 -3.47 3.30
C LEU A 353 -1.66 -4.46 2.35
N ALA A 354 -1.44 -4.31 1.03
CA ALA A 354 -2.04 -5.18 0.04
C ALA A 354 -1.52 -6.62 0.14
N ARG A 355 -0.22 -6.82 0.38
CA ARG A 355 0.39 -8.12 0.67
C ARG A 355 -0.20 -8.76 1.92
N ALA A 356 -0.33 -7.98 2.99
CA ALA A 356 -0.92 -8.49 4.23
C ALA A 356 -2.39 -8.89 4.04
N VAL A 357 -3.19 -8.07 3.36
CA VAL A 357 -4.60 -8.39 3.06
C VAL A 357 -4.70 -9.63 2.18
N LEU A 358 -3.90 -9.73 1.10
CA LEU A 358 -3.90 -10.91 0.22
C LEU A 358 -3.50 -12.16 1.00
N GLY A 359 -2.39 -12.11 1.74
CA GLY A 359 -1.88 -13.23 2.53
C GLY A 359 -2.88 -13.74 3.56
N LEU A 360 -3.51 -12.84 4.33
CA LEU A 360 -4.55 -13.23 5.29
C LEU A 360 -5.78 -13.83 4.61
N THR A 361 -6.19 -13.29 3.47
CA THR A 361 -7.38 -13.75 2.75
C THR A 361 -7.15 -15.14 2.14
N VAL A 362 -6.00 -15.36 1.50
CA VAL A 362 -5.66 -16.66 0.89
C VAL A 362 -5.38 -17.71 1.97
N CYS A 363 -4.68 -17.34 3.05
CA CYS A 363 -4.49 -18.21 4.21
C CYS A 363 -5.83 -18.63 4.85
N ALA A 364 -6.82 -17.73 4.92
CA ALA A 364 -8.16 -18.05 5.40
C ALA A 364 -8.96 -18.95 4.44
N ARG A 365 -8.72 -18.84 3.13
CA ARG A 365 -9.23 -19.78 2.14
C ARG A 365 -8.72 -21.21 2.34
N TRP A 366 -7.59 -21.40 3.02
CA TRP A 366 -7.05 -22.70 3.43
C TRP A 366 -7.32 -23.04 4.90
N GLY A 367 -8.24 -22.32 5.56
CA GLY A 367 -8.63 -22.61 6.95
C GLY A 367 -7.73 -22.00 8.04
N SER A 368 -6.61 -21.37 7.68
CA SER A 368 -5.68 -20.68 8.60
C SER A 368 -5.16 -21.55 9.75
N ASN A 369 -5.01 -22.85 9.53
CA ASN A 369 -4.35 -23.71 10.50
C ASN A 369 -2.84 -23.68 10.22
N LEU A 370 -2.10 -23.11 11.17
CA LEU A 370 -0.69 -22.73 10.97
C LEU A 370 0.18 -23.30 12.08
N GLY A 371 1.38 -23.74 11.69
CA GLY A 371 2.43 -24.10 12.64
C GLY A 371 2.91 -22.88 13.46
N PRO A 372 3.61 -23.11 14.59
CA PRO A 372 4.03 -22.03 15.49
C PRO A 372 4.87 -20.93 14.83
N ILE A 373 5.70 -21.27 13.84
CA ILE A 373 6.56 -20.30 13.14
C ILE A 373 5.74 -19.36 12.24
N ASP A 374 4.76 -19.90 11.53
CA ASP A 374 3.90 -19.14 10.63
C ASP A 374 2.82 -18.37 11.39
N ALA A 375 2.44 -18.83 12.59
CA ALA A 375 1.56 -18.09 13.48
C ALA A 375 2.11 -16.71 13.84
N GLN A 376 3.43 -16.56 13.98
CA GLN A 376 4.07 -15.25 14.21
C GLN A 376 3.95 -14.35 12.98
N LEU A 377 4.28 -14.87 11.79
CA LEU A 377 4.15 -14.12 10.53
C LEU A 377 2.70 -13.66 10.32
N TYR A 378 1.74 -14.57 10.49
CA TYR A 378 0.31 -14.28 10.40
C TYR A 378 -0.13 -13.22 11.42
N GLY A 379 0.33 -13.29 12.67
CA GLY A 379 0.09 -12.28 13.69
C GLY A 379 0.62 -10.90 13.31
N ASN A 380 1.82 -10.84 12.73
CA ASN A 380 2.44 -9.58 12.31
C ASN A 380 1.73 -8.97 11.09
N LEU A 381 1.32 -9.79 10.11
CA LEU A 381 0.50 -9.34 8.98
C LEU A 381 -0.88 -8.85 9.44
N LYS A 382 -1.50 -9.52 10.42
CA LYS A 382 -2.71 -9.04 11.08
C LYS A 382 -2.51 -7.69 11.74
N GLY A 383 -1.38 -7.48 12.41
CA GLY A 383 -1.00 -6.19 12.99
C GLY A 383 -1.04 -5.07 11.95
N LEU A 384 -0.42 -5.30 10.78
CA LEU A 384 -0.40 -4.31 9.69
C LEU A 384 -1.80 -3.96 9.18
N VAL A 385 -2.64 -4.97 8.97
CA VAL A 385 -4.01 -4.77 8.52
C VAL A 385 -4.85 -4.05 9.58
N ALA A 386 -4.65 -4.38 10.86
CA ALA A 386 -5.35 -3.76 11.98
C ALA A 386 -4.98 -2.29 12.19
N GLU A 387 -3.71 -1.92 12.01
CA GLU A 387 -3.25 -0.53 12.10
C GLU A 387 -3.89 0.33 11.01
N ALA A 388 -4.06 -0.21 9.80
CA ALA A 388 -4.75 0.49 8.71
C ALA A 388 -6.25 0.66 9.02
N LYS A 389 -6.93 -0.45 9.39
CA LYS A 389 -8.32 -0.45 9.85
C LYS A 389 -8.68 -1.82 10.42
N LEU A 390 -8.99 -1.89 11.72
CA LEU A 390 -9.24 -3.13 12.46
C LEU A 390 -10.25 -4.08 11.77
N GLU A 391 -11.36 -3.54 11.28
CA GLU A 391 -12.41 -4.30 10.59
C GLU A 391 -11.90 -5.07 9.36
N SER A 392 -10.84 -4.59 8.70
CA SER A 392 -10.23 -5.24 7.53
C SER A 392 -9.72 -6.64 7.82
N VAL A 393 -9.30 -6.91 9.07
CA VAL A 393 -8.86 -8.24 9.49
C VAL A 393 -10.02 -9.22 9.40
N PHE A 394 -11.21 -8.82 9.86
CA PHE A 394 -12.41 -9.65 9.77
C PHE A 394 -12.77 -9.92 8.31
N TRP A 395 -12.74 -8.90 7.45
CA TRP A 395 -13.11 -9.07 6.04
C TRP A 395 -12.13 -9.95 5.28
N ALA A 396 -10.82 -9.85 5.55
CA ALA A 396 -9.83 -10.76 4.96
C ALA A 396 -10.12 -12.22 5.34
N GLU A 397 -10.33 -12.50 6.63
CA GLU A 397 -10.67 -13.85 7.11
C GLU A 397 -11.99 -14.35 6.53
N TYR A 398 -13.02 -13.51 6.54
CA TYR A 398 -14.35 -13.85 6.05
C TYR A 398 -14.37 -14.16 4.56
N LEU A 399 -13.80 -13.29 3.72
CA LEU A 399 -13.77 -13.47 2.27
C LEU A 399 -12.95 -14.70 1.87
N GLY A 400 -11.86 -15.01 2.59
CA GLY A 400 -11.12 -16.24 2.42
C GLY A 400 -11.97 -17.48 2.72
N ALA A 401 -12.63 -17.51 3.87
CA ALA A 401 -13.49 -18.63 4.24
C ALA A 401 -14.71 -18.80 3.30
N VAL A 402 -15.27 -17.70 2.78
CA VAL A 402 -16.31 -17.75 1.74
C VAL A 402 -15.75 -18.35 0.45
N ALA A 403 -14.50 -18.03 0.07
CA ALA A 403 -13.86 -18.63 -1.09
C ALA A 403 -13.64 -20.14 -0.93
N ALA A 404 -13.37 -20.65 0.28
CA ALA A 404 -13.34 -22.09 0.54
C ALA A 404 -14.69 -22.76 0.24
N VAL A 405 -15.82 -22.11 0.56
CA VAL A 405 -17.16 -22.61 0.20
C VAL A 405 -17.37 -22.68 -1.31
N ILE A 406 -16.79 -21.73 -2.07
CA ILE A 406 -16.81 -21.81 -3.54
C ILE A 406 -16.11 -23.08 -4.00
N VAL A 407 -14.93 -23.38 -3.45
CA VAL A 407 -14.14 -24.57 -3.84
C VAL A 407 -14.84 -25.87 -3.46
N ASP A 408 -15.49 -25.93 -2.30
CA ASP A 408 -16.27 -27.11 -1.90
C ASP A 408 -17.39 -27.42 -2.92
N LEU A 409 -17.96 -26.41 -3.59
CA LEU A 409 -19.05 -26.57 -4.58
C LEU A 409 -18.56 -26.59 -6.04
N VAL A 410 -17.42 -25.98 -6.30
CA VAL A 410 -16.79 -25.80 -7.61
C VAL A 410 -15.31 -26.11 -7.45
N PRO A 411 -14.90 -27.40 -7.49
CA PRO A 411 -13.56 -27.83 -7.06
C PRO A 411 -12.44 -27.47 -8.04
N ALA A 412 -12.77 -27.00 -9.24
CA ALA A 412 -11.82 -26.56 -10.26
C ALA A 412 -12.19 -25.17 -10.78
N TRP A 413 -11.22 -24.48 -11.39
CA TRP A 413 -11.47 -23.19 -12.06
C TRP A 413 -12.64 -23.32 -13.06
N PRO A 414 -13.66 -22.45 -13.00
CA PRO A 414 -14.83 -22.55 -13.89
C PRO A 414 -14.43 -22.40 -15.36
N LYS A 415 -15.04 -23.19 -16.25
CA LYS A 415 -14.78 -23.12 -17.71
C LYS A 415 -15.41 -21.89 -18.35
N ASN A 416 -16.50 -21.42 -17.78
CA ASN A 416 -17.22 -20.23 -18.22
C ASN A 416 -18.04 -19.63 -17.06
N VAL A 417 -18.61 -18.46 -17.30
CA VAL A 417 -19.42 -17.72 -16.32
C VAL A 417 -20.67 -18.50 -15.91
N ASP A 418 -21.36 -19.13 -16.87
CA ASP A 418 -22.62 -19.84 -16.64
C ASP A 418 -22.45 -21.03 -15.69
N GLU A 419 -21.34 -21.78 -15.80
CA GLU A 419 -21.02 -22.89 -14.91
C GLU A 419 -20.98 -22.43 -13.44
N LEU A 420 -20.35 -21.29 -13.16
CA LEU A 420 -20.27 -20.77 -11.80
C LEU A 420 -21.62 -20.22 -11.32
N GLU A 421 -22.24 -19.33 -12.12
CA GLU A 421 -23.44 -18.60 -11.70
C GLU A 421 -24.68 -19.50 -11.61
N SER A 422 -24.72 -20.61 -12.37
CA SER A 422 -25.76 -21.64 -12.24
C SER A 422 -25.52 -22.58 -11.06
N THR A 423 -24.28 -22.70 -10.56
CA THR A 423 -23.93 -23.61 -9.47
C THR A 423 -24.22 -23.03 -8.09
N LEU A 424 -23.80 -21.78 -7.86
CA LEU A 424 -23.99 -21.12 -6.57
C LEU A 424 -24.17 -19.60 -6.66
N ARG A 425 -24.81 -19.04 -5.65
CA ARG A 425 -24.77 -17.60 -5.35
C ARG A 425 -24.82 -17.35 -3.85
N PHE A 426 -24.17 -16.29 -3.41
CA PHE A 426 -24.25 -15.84 -2.01
C PHE A 426 -25.26 -14.70 -1.84
N ALA A 427 -25.90 -14.66 -0.68
CA ALA A 427 -26.66 -13.50 -0.23
C ALA A 427 -26.42 -13.28 1.26
N ALA A 428 -26.00 -12.08 1.65
CA ALA A 428 -25.73 -11.76 3.05
C ALA A 428 -26.61 -10.61 3.57
N LYS A 429 -26.94 -10.68 4.86
CA LYS A 429 -27.56 -9.58 5.61
C LYS A 429 -26.78 -9.33 6.89
N GLU A 430 -26.61 -8.07 7.26
CA GLU A 430 -26.12 -7.71 8.58
C GLU A 430 -27.31 -7.45 9.51
N SER A 431 -27.24 -7.98 10.72
CA SER A 431 -28.17 -7.71 11.81
C SER A 431 -27.39 -7.26 13.05
N ILE A 432 -27.97 -6.34 13.81
CA ILE A 432 -27.42 -5.92 15.11
C ILE A 432 -28.31 -6.54 16.17
N ASP A 433 -27.72 -7.39 17.01
CA ASP A 433 -28.42 -7.97 18.15
C ASP A 433 -28.66 -6.85 19.19
N PRO A 434 -29.90 -6.53 19.58
CA PRO A 434 -30.18 -5.48 20.55
C PRO A 434 -29.54 -5.74 21.92
N ASP A 435 -29.38 -7.02 22.29
CA ASP A 435 -28.87 -7.45 23.60
C ASP A 435 -27.35 -7.67 23.60
N LYS A 436 -26.73 -7.78 22.41
CA LYS A 436 -25.29 -7.97 22.24
C LYS A 436 -24.77 -6.88 21.31
N LYS A 437 -23.86 -6.03 21.79
CA LYS A 437 -23.20 -4.93 21.04
C LYS A 437 -22.38 -5.38 19.80
N ARG A 438 -22.66 -6.53 19.19
CA ARG A 438 -21.87 -7.18 18.15
C ARG A 438 -22.75 -7.47 16.93
N ALA A 439 -22.35 -6.97 15.77
CA ALA A 439 -23.04 -7.26 14.52
C ALA A 439 -22.94 -8.76 14.15
N ARG A 440 -23.97 -9.27 13.47
CA ARG A 440 -24.05 -10.63 12.94
C ARG A 440 -24.26 -10.57 11.43
N ILE A 441 -23.44 -11.31 10.69
CA ILE A 441 -23.61 -11.55 9.26
C ILE A 441 -24.36 -12.87 9.09
N ASP A 442 -25.57 -12.80 8.55
CA ASP A 442 -26.37 -13.94 8.13
C ASP A 442 -26.10 -14.20 6.64
N LEU A 443 -25.28 -15.21 6.34
CA LEU A 443 -24.93 -15.64 4.98
C LEU A 443 -25.86 -16.78 4.54
N VAL A 444 -26.44 -16.63 3.34
CA VAL A 444 -27.19 -17.66 2.63
C VAL A 444 -26.36 -18.13 1.45
N VAL A 445 -26.08 -19.44 1.41
CA VAL A 445 -25.45 -20.11 0.28
C VAL A 445 -26.57 -20.74 -0.54
N HIS A 446 -26.87 -20.16 -1.69
CA HIS A 446 -27.80 -20.77 -2.63
C HIS A 446 -27.03 -21.75 -3.51
N VAL A 447 -27.47 -23.00 -3.55
CA VAL A 447 -26.79 -24.09 -4.28
C VAL A 447 -27.77 -24.76 -5.24
N ALA A 448 -27.30 -25.06 -6.46
CA ALA A 448 -28.09 -25.85 -7.40
C ALA A 448 -28.27 -27.29 -6.89
N PRO A 449 -29.44 -27.92 -7.09
CA PRO A 449 -29.70 -29.29 -6.61
C PRO A 449 -28.65 -30.31 -7.04
N GLY A 450 -28.11 -30.19 -8.26
CA GLY A 450 -27.07 -31.08 -8.79
C GLY A 450 -25.67 -30.82 -8.22
N ALA A 451 -25.39 -29.61 -7.73
CA ALA A 451 -24.08 -29.23 -7.21
C ALA A 451 -23.89 -29.58 -5.73
N ALA A 452 -24.98 -29.80 -4.99
CA ALA A 452 -24.92 -30.26 -3.60
C ALA A 452 -24.66 -31.78 -3.48
N VAL A 453 -24.70 -32.53 -4.59
CA VAL A 453 -24.54 -33.99 -4.58
C VAL A 453 -23.11 -34.37 -4.18
N GLY A 454 -22.98 -35.06 -3.05
CA GLY A 454 -21.68 -35.51 -2.53
C GLY A 454 -20.98 -34.52 -1.61
N ILE A 455 -21.57 -33.33 -1.37
CA ILE A 455 -21.06 -32.33 -0.43
C ILE A 455 -21.82 -32.46 0.89
N ASP A 456 -21.11 -32.59 2.01
CA ASP A 456 -21.72 -32.52 3.34
C ASP A 456 -22.04 -31.05 3.68
N PRO A 457 -23.31 -30.67 3.87
CA PRO A 457 -23.67 -29.33 4.31
C PRO A 457 -22.95 -28.90 5.60
N GLN A 458 -22.62 -29.82 6.50
CA GLN A 458 -21.89 -29.51 7.74
C GLN A 458 -20.46 -29.08 7.49
N ASP A 459 -19.79 -29.63 6.47
CA ASP A 459 -18.42 -29.23 6.10
C ASP A 459 -18.41 -27.80 5.57
N VAL A 460 -19.38 -27.46 4.71
CA VAL A 460 -19.58 -26.09 4.21
C VAL A 460 -19.85 -25.11 5.36
N LEU A 461 -20.65 -25.52 6.35
CA LEU A 461 -20.88 -24.72 7.56
C LEU A 461 -19.60 -24.60 8.41
N ALA A 462 -18.78 -25.65 8.49
CA ALA A 462 -17.56 -25.69 9.28
C ALA A 462 -16.48 -24.72 8.76
N ARG A 463 -16.38 -24.50 7.43
CA ARG A 463 -15.45 -23.52 6.83
C ARG A 463 -15.61 -22.13 7.43
N LEU A 464 -16.85 -21.71 7.66
CA LEU A 464 -17.19 -20.39 8.20
C LEU A 464 -17.32 -20.38 9.72
N ALA A 465 -17.35 -21.55 10.36
CA ALA A 465 -17.57 -21.67 11.79
C ALA A 465 -16.47 -20.99 12.62
N ASN A 466 -15.23 -20.92 12.11
CA ASN A 466 -14.12 -20.28 12.82
C ASN A 466 -14.01 -18.77 12.57
N VAL A 467 -14.66 -18.27 11.52
CA VAL A 467 -14.75 -16.83 11.28
C VAL A 467 -15.60 -16.19 12.36
N GLY A 468 -15.04 -15.21 13.06
CA GLY A 468 -15.79 -14.56 14.11
C GLY A 468 -15.87 -15.33 15.44
N LYS A 469 -15.09 -16.40 15.67
CA LYS A 469 -14.96 -17.03 17.00
C LYS A 469 -13.88 -16.37 17.87
N LYS A 470 -14.05 -16.49 19.19
CA LYS A 470 -13.07 -16.00 20.17
C LYS A 470 -11.72 -16.67 19.88
N ARG A 471 -10.68 -15.88 19.65
CA ARG A 471 -9.35 -16.38 19.34
C ARG A 471 -8.71 -16.99 20.59
N LYS A 472 -7.70 -17.84 20.40
CA LYS A 472 -6.95 -18.48 21.51
C LYS A 472 -6.31 -17.45 22.46
N ASP A 473 -6.00 -16.26 21.94
CA ASP A 473 -5.47 -15.11 22.69
C ASP A 473 -6.54 -14.35 23.52
N GLY A 474 -7.79 -14.81 23.51
CA GLY A 474 -8.89 -14.23 24.26
C GLY A 474 -9.65 -13.10 23.55
N THR A 475 -9.16 -12.60 22.41
CA THR A 475 -9.81 -11.52 21.65
C THR A 475 -11.10 -12.00 20.98
N LYS A 476 -12.12 -11.14 20.98
CA LYS A 476 -13.40 -11.39 20.30
C LYS A 476 -13.38 -10.65 18.96
N PRO A 477 -13.56 -11.33 17.83
CA PRO A 477 -13.68 -10.65 16.53
C PRO A 477 -14.91 -9.74 16.48
N GLU A 478 -14.93 -8.81 15.55
CA GLU A 478 -15.94 -7.73 15.51
C GLU A 478 -17.33 -8.21 15.13
N LYS A 479 -17.45 -9.23 14.27
CA LYS A 479 -18.75 -9.72 13.77
C LYS A 479 -18.90 -11.23 13.89
N ARG A 480 -20.09 -11.72 14.23
CA ARG A 480 -20.40 -13.16 14.21
C ARG A 480 -20.91 -13.54 12.82
N VAL A 481 -20.66 -14.76 12.39
CA VAL A 481 -21.17 -15.28 11.12
C VAL A 481 -22.11 -16.45 11.41
N THR A 482 -23.27 -16.43 10.76
CA THR A 482 -24.26 -17.52 10.72
C THR A 482 -24.48 -17.87 9.26
N VAL A 483 -24.55 -19.16 8.97
CA VAL A 483 -24.61 -19.65 7.59
C VAL A 483 -25.77 -20.61 7.47
N ARG A 484 -26.49 -20.55 6.34
CA ARG A 484 -27.49 -21.54 5.96
C ARG A 484 -27.41 -21.81 4.47
N ILE A 485 -27.68 -23.05 4.09
CA ILE A 485 -27.75 -23.49 2.70
C ILE A 485 -29.22 -23.50 2.26
N GLN A 486 -29.48 -23.04 1.04
CA GLN A 486 -30.81 -23.06 0.43
C GLN A 486 -30.69 -23.54 -1.02
N GLU A 487 -31.59 -24.42 -1.44
CA GLU A 487 -31.63 -24.84 -2.84
C GLU A 487 -32.07 -23.68 -3.76
N MET A 488 -31.42 -23.54 -4.91
CA MET A 488 -31.82 -22.56 -5.93
C MET A 488 -33.15 -22.97 -6.56
N GLN A 489 -34.14 -22.06 -6.53
CA GLN A 489 -35.36 -22.24 -7.31
C GLN A 489 -35.03 -22.06 -8.81
N LYS A 490 -35.56 -22.97 -9.64
CA LYS A 490 -35.44 -22.94 -11.10
C LYS A 490 -35.98 -21.66 -11.72
#